data_AF-A0A1Z5J406-F1
#
_entry.id   AF-A0A1Z5J406-F1
#
_cell.length_a   1.000
_cell.length_b   1.000
_cell.length_c   1.000
_cell.angle_alpha   90.00
_cell.angle_beta   90.00
_cell.angle_gamma   90.00
#
_symmetry.space_group_name_H-M   'P 1'
#
loop_
_entity.id
_entity.type
_entity.pdbx_description
1 polymer ?
#
loop_
_entity_poly.entity_id
_entity_poly.type
_entity_poly.pdbx_seq_one_letter_code
_entity_poly.pdbx_strand_id
1 'polypeptide(L)'
;MVYWFDIRMAMLTFPLVALLITFPILLWHYHRFGAISRWSILMLYSFVFYLLCAYFLIMLPLPSVASVVKLTTPRYNLQPFLFIREFVDQNPLQLSNPHTWVAAVKAPTVIQPLFNVVLTIPFGFYLRSYFHKSWWQTILLSFCLSLFFELTQLTGDYGIYPRSYRLFDVDDLLLNTIGGLVGFGLTRFILPVLPTSQHIKEKLRIQSRQVSVFRHATTFVVDWFSFSIVTMIGNGLLGNVKVLAQPVSLVSLMVVVLLPQLVWRKTLGMRLVHLKVVKSNNERTTAMHVCQRWIAGYSLFLVPILIGGGLAFVSPGSQFYMYGSIVMVLILAVIVILLGLDMMIDAFRPQHALLFERWSKTKLISDYR
;
A
#
# COMPACT_ATOMS: atom_id res chain seq x y z
N MET A 1 24.16 13.84 13.82
CA MET A 1 23.48 12.57 14.14
C MET A 1 21.96 12.59 13.91
N VAL A 2 21.28 13.75 13.96
CA VAL A 2 19.80 13.86 13.79
C VAL A 2 19.32 13.44 12.38
N TYR A 3 19.98 13.89 11.32
CA TYR A 3 19.56 13.57 9.93
C TYR A 3 19.61 12.09 9.54
N TRP A 4 20.51 11.30 10.13
CA TRP A 4 20.64 9.88 9.77
C TRP A 4 19.46 9.05 10.29
N PHE A 5 18.95 9.41 11.47
CA PHE A 5 17.77 8.78 12.04
C PHE A 5 16.54 9.06 11.18
N ASP A 6 16.31 10.32 10.79
CA ASP A 6 15.16 10.72 9.98
C ASP A 6 15.18 10.05 8.59
N ILE A 7 16.35 10.02 7.94
CA ILE A 7 16.52 9.34 6.64
C ILE A 7 16.24 7.83 6.80
N ARG A 8 16.80 7.19 7.83
CA ARG A 8 16.57 5.76 8.07
C ARG A 8 15.10 5.45 8.34
N MET A 9 14.43 6.28 9.14
CA MET A 9 13.01 6.14 9.44
C MET A 9 12.16 6.35 8.19
N ALA A 10 12.46 7.34 7.35
CA ALA A 10 11.77 7.56 6.08
C ALA A 10 11.95 6.37 5.13
N MET A 11 13.18 5.84 5.00
CA MET A 11 13.48 4.68 4.17
C MET A 11 12.73 3.41 4.61
N LEU A 12 12.46 3.25 5.91
CA LEU A 12 11.69 2.11 6.41
C LEU A 12 10.18 2.33 6.33
N THR A 13 9.72 3.55 6.59
CA THR A 13 8.29 3.87 6.69
C THR A 13 7.64 4.10 5.32
N PHE A 14 8.28 4.81 4.39
CA PHE A 14 7.68 5.16 3.10
C PHE A 14 7.29 3.93 2.27
N PRO A 15 8.13 2.87 2.17
CA PRO A 15 7.74 1.65 1.48
C PRO A 15 6.51 0.97 2.10
N LEU A 16 6.36 1.01 3.43
CA LEU A 16 5.24 0.42 4.16
C LEU A 16 3.96 1.23 3.96
N VAL A 17 4.05 2.56 4.05
CA VAL A 17 2.92 3.46 3.78
C VAL A 17 2.46 3.33 2.33
N ALA A 18 3.40 3.29 1.38
CA ALA A 18 3.08 3.07 -0.03
C ALA A 18 2.40 1.71 -0.25
N LEU A 19 2.84 0.66 0.43
CA LEU A 19 2.20 -0.66 0.37
C LEU A 19 0.76 -0.60 0.91
N LEU A 20 0.56 0.07 2.04
CA LEU A 20 -0.75 0.24 2.68
C LEU A 20 -1.73 1.00 1.78
N ILE A 21 -1.29 2.07 1.11
CA ILE A 21 -2.11 2.82 0.14
C ILE A 21 -2.37 2.00 -1.12
N THR A 22 -1.38 1.25 -1.59
CA THR A 22 -1.48 0.46 -2.83
C THR A 22 -2.40 -0.76 -2.66
N PHE A 23 -2.44 -1.35 -1.47
CA PHE A 23 -3.15 -2.61 -1.23
C PHE A 23 -4.66 -2.55 -1.55
N PRO A 24 -5.45 -1.55 -1.10
CA PRO A 24 -6.86 -1.43 -1.49
C PRO A 24 -7.08 -1.30 -3.00
N ILE A 25 -6.20 -0.56 -3.69
CA ILE A 25 -6.31 -0.36 -5.14
C ILE A 25 -6.02 -1.68 -5.87
N LEU A 26 -5.00 -2.42 -5.44
CA LEU A 26 -4.72 -3.76 -5.94
C LEU A 26 -5.92 -4.68 -5.66
N LEU A 27 -6.48 -4.66 -4.46
CA LEU A 27 -7.63 -5.50 -4.12
C LEU A 27 -8.84 -5.22 -5.02
N TRP A 28 -9.14 -3.95 -5.29
CA TRP A 28 -10.19 -3.57 -6.21
C TRP A 28 -9.90 -4.04 -7.65
N HIS A 29 -8.67 -3.84 -8.12
CA HIS A 29 -8.24 -4.30 -9.44
C HIS A 29 -8.35 -5.82 -9.55
N TYR A 30 -7.96 -6.54 -8.49
CA TYR A 30 -8.11 -7.99 -8.39
C TYR A 30 -9.58 -8.40 -8.51
N HIS A 31 -10.45 -7.80 -7.70
CA HIS A 31 -11.86 -8.15 -7.66
C HIS A 31 -12.53 -7.92 -9.01
N ARG A 32 -12.13 -6.87 -9.74
CA ARG A 32 -12.67 -6.58 -11.06
C ARG A 32 -12.16 -7.52 -12.15
N PHE A 33 -10.86 -7.84 -12.14
CA PHE A 33 -10.18 -8.54 -13.26
C PHE A 33 -9.77 -10.00 -12.97
N GLY A 34 -10.01 -10.49 -11.76
CA GLY A 34 -9.78 -11.89 -11.34
C GLY A 34 -8.33 -12.32 -11.16
N ALA A 35 -7.39 -11.54 -11.70
CA ALA A 35 -5.95 -11.68 -11.55
C ALA A 35 -5.26 -10.33 -11.69
N ILE A 36 -4.05 -10.21 -11.16
CA ILE A 36 -3.19 -9.03 -11.34
C ILE A 36 -1.81 -9.49 -11.78
N SER A 37 -1.24 -8.76 -12.73
CA SER A 37 0.08 -9.06 -13.24
C SER A 37 1.13 -8.52 -12.28
N ARG A 38 2.26 -9.23 -12.13
CA ARG A 38 3.40 -8.72 -11.33
C ARG A 38 3.85 -7.35 -11.80
N TRP A 39 3.75 -7.09 -13.11
CA TRP A 39 4.03 -5.79 -13.72
C TRP A 39 3.07 -4.70 -13.22
N SER A 40 1.77 -4.96 -13.18
CA SER A 40 0.76 -4.01 -12.66
C SER A 40 0.98 -3.72 -11.18
N ILE A 41 1.34 -4.73 -10.38
CA ILE A 41 1.69 -4.56 -8.96
C ILE A 41 2.89 -3.63 -8.85
N LEU A 42 3.97 -3.92 -9.58
CA LEU A 42 5.20 -3.12 -9.57
C LEU A 42 4.90 -1.67 -9.96
N MET A 43 4.25 -1.44 -11.10
CA MET A 43 3.95 -0.11 -11.63
C MET A 43 3.06 0.71 -10.70
N LEU A 44 2.04 0.09 -10.11
CA LEU A 44 1.14 0.80 -9.20
C LEU A 44 1.84 1.12 -7.88
N TYR A 45 2.59 0.16 -7.32
CA TYR A 45 3.36 0.36 -6.10
C TYR A 45 4.42 1.45 -6.28
N SER A 46 5.20 1.38 -7.36
CA SER A 46 6.25 2.36 -7.65
C SER A 46 5.68 3.74 -7.97
N PHE A 47 4.49 3.83 -8.58
CA PHE A 47 3.78 5.08 -8.78
C PHE A 47 3.33 5.73 -7.47
N VAL A 48 2.70 4.95 -6.57
CA VAL A 48 2.28 5.45 -5.25
C VAL A 48 3.49 5.84 -4.41
N PHE A 49 4.54 5.03 -4.40
CA PHE A 49 5.80 5.33 -3.71
C PHE A 49 6.45 6.60 -4.26
N TYR A 50 6.47 6.78 -5.59
CA TYR A 50 6.93 8.00 -6.23
C TYR A 50 6.13 9.23 -5.78
N LEU A 51 4.78 9.17 -5.81
CA LEU A 51 3.93 10.29 -5.38
C LEU A 51 4.16 10.64 -3.91
N LEU A 52 4.36 9.64 -3.06
CA LEU A 52 4.73 9.84 -1.66
C LEU A 52 6.08 10.57 -1.55
N CYS A 53 7.11 10.10 -2.25
CA CYS A 53 8.42 10.75 -2.25
C CYS A 53 8.34 12.20 -2.77
N ALA A 54 7.60 12.43 -3.86
CA ALA A 54 7.42 13.76 -4.43
C ALA A 54 6.72 14.71 -3.46
N TYR A 55 5.62 14.26 -2.85
CA TYR A 55 4.90 15.03 -1.83
C TYR A 55 5.83 15.44 -0.68
N PHE A 56 6.59 14.49 -0.13
CA PHE A 56 7.50 14.78 0.98
C PHE A 56 8.67 15.68 0.57
N LEU A 57 9.23 15.50 -0.62
CA LEU A 57 10.31 16.36 -1.13
C LEU A 57 9.84 17.80 -1.29
N ILE A 58 8.60 18.00 -1.73
CA ILE A 58 8.00 19.32 -1.93
C ILE A 58 7.60 19.97 -0.59
N MET A 59 7.12 19.20 0.39
CA MET A 59 6.61 19.75 1.64
C MET A 59 7.69 19.91 2.72
N LEU A 60 8.69 19.04 2.79
CA LEU A 60 9.71 19.10 3.83
C LEU A 60 10.86 20.08 3.50
N PRO A 61 11.59 20.57 4.53
CA PRO A 61 11.30 20.45 5.96
C PRO A 61 10.19 21.41 6.42
N LEU A 62 9.37 20.96 7.36
CA LEU A 62 8.34 21.79 7.98
C LEU A 62 8.95 22.75 9.01
N PRO A 63 8.72 24.08 8.90
CA PRO A 63 9.21 25.05 9.88
C PRO A 63 8.40 25.02 11.17
N SER A 64 8.91 25.63 12.25
CA SER A 64 8.15 25.78 13.50
C SER A 64 7.08 26.87 13.34
N VAL A 65 5.91 26.70 13.96
CA VAL A 65 4.80 27.68 13.89
C VAL A 65 5.27 29.08 14.32
N ALA A 66 6.08 29.17 15.37
CA ALA A 66 6.63 30.44 15.87
C ALA A 66 7.51 31.16 14.84
N SER A 67 8.22 30.43 13.98
CA SER A 67 9.01 31.04 12.89
C SER A 67 8.11 31.57 11.76
N VAL A 68 7.05 30.83 11.45
CA VAL A 68 6.10 31.19 10.37
C VAL A 68 5.30 32.45 10.71
N VAL A 69 4.92 32.64 11.98
CA VAL A 69 4.24 33.87 12.45
C VAL A 69 5.07 35.13 12.14
N LYS A 70 6.40 35.03 12.19
CA LYS A 70 7.31 36.18 12.01
C LYS A 70 7.60 36.49 10.54
N LEU A 71 7.18 35.64 9.61
CA LEU A 71 7.45 35.86 8.19
C LEU A 71 6.71 37.11 7.68
N THR A 72 7.41 37.93 6.92
CA THR A 72 6.89 39.11 6.20
C THR A 72 6.98 38.96 4.68
N THR A 73 7.46 37.82 4.20
CA THR A 73 7.65 37.55 2.76
C THR A 73 6.31 37.55 2.00
N PRO A 74 6.33 37.76 0.67
CA PRO A 74 5.15 37.58 -0.17
C PRO A 74 4.58 36.16 -0.06
N ARG A 75 3.26 36.02 -0.26
CA ARG A 75 2.58 34.71 -0.21
C ARG A 75 2.47 34.03 -1.57
N TYR A 76 2.51 34.81 -2.65
CA TYR A 76 2.38 34.33 -4.01
C TYR A 76 3.29 35.12 -4.97
N ASN A 77 3.79 34.44 -5.99
CA ASN A 77 4.34 35.00 -7.21
C ASN A 77 3.43 34.59 -8.38
N LEU A 78 2.86 35.59 -9.05
CA LEU A 78 2.00 35.38 -10.23
C LEU A 78 2.66 35.89 -11.51
N GLN A 79 3.93 36.29 -11.47
CA GLN A 79 4.65 36.75 -12.63
C GLN A 79 5.23 35.55 -13.39
N PRO A 80 4.74 35.26 -14.61
CA PRO A 80 5.27 34.14 -15.37
C PRO A 80 6.68 34.46 -15.89
N PHE A 81 7.50 33.42 -16.01
CA PHE A 81 8.88 33.44 -16.48
C PHE A 81 9.83 34.27 -15.62
N LEU A 82 9.53 34.42 -14.33
CA LEU A 82 10.42 35.05 -13.37
C LEU A 82 11.75 34.26 -13.27
N PHE A 83 11.70 32.93 -13.30
CA PHE A 83 12.91 32.09 -13.27
C PHE A 83 13.91 32.43 -14.39
N ILE A 84 13.42 32.86 -15.57
CA ILE A 84 14.28 33.27 -16.69
C ILE A 84 14.94 34.61 -16.38
N ARG A 85 14.18 35.58 -15.83
CA ARG A 85 14.72 36.88 -15.45
C ARG A 85 15.76 36.74 -14.34
N GLU A 86 15.47 35.94 -13.32
CA GLU A 86 16.42 35.66 -12.24
C GLU A 86 17.68 34.97 -12.76
N PHE A 87 17.55 34.05 -13.74
CA PHE A 87 18.72 33.48 -14.40
C PHE A 87 19.55 34.56 -15.11
N VAL A 88 18.93 35.46 -15.87
CA VAL A 88 19.66 36.52 -16.59
C VAL A 88 20.31 37.52 -15.63
N ASP A 89 19.61 37.91 -14.57
CA ASP A 89 20.03 39.00 -13.69
C ASP A 89 21.01 38.54 -12.60
N GLN A 90 20.88 37.30 -12.12
CA GLN A 90 21.56 36.83 -10.91
C GLN A 90 22.52 35.65 -11.15
N ASN A 91 22.49 35.00 -12.32
CA ASN A 91 23.39 33.88 -12.59
C ASN A 91 24.81 34.38 -12.93
N PRO A 92 25.88 33.80 -12.37
CA PRO A 92 27.25 34.21 -12.65
C PRO A 92 27.78 33.81 -14.04
N LEU A 93 26.93 33.33 -14.96
CA LEU A 93 27.33 32.82 -16.27
C LEU A 93 27.91 33.93 -17.16
N GLN A 94 29.19 33.80 -17.50
CA GLN A 94 29.84 34.57 -18.54
C GLN A 94 30.25 33.61 -19.68
N LEU A 95 29.62 33.75 -20.85
CA LEU A 95 29.89 32.86 -21.99
C LEU A 95 31.34 32.93 -22.47
N SER A 96 31.99 34.08 -22.32
CA SER A 96 33.39 34.30 -22.66
C SER A 96 34.39 33.69 -21.67
N ASN A 97 33.96 33.30 -20.46
CA ASN A 97 34.83 32.78 -19.42
C ASN A 97 34.37 31.39 -18.93
N PRO A 98 34.96 30.30 -19.45
CA PRO A 98 34.60 28.93 -19.07
C PRO A 98 34.69 28.64 -17.55
N HIS A 99 35.51 29.38 -16.81
CA HIS A 99 35.65 29.18 -15.36
C HIS A 99 34.36 29.50 -14.58
N THR A 100 33.44 30.30 -15.14
CA THR A 100 32.17 30.61 -14.48
C THR A 100 31.10 29.55 -14.73
N TRP A 101 31.27 28.65 -15.69
CA TRP A 101 30.20 27.74 -16.15
C TRP A 101 29.78 26.72 -15.09
N VAL A 102 30.75 26.17 -14.35
CA VAL A 102 30.46 25.21 -13.28
C VAL A 102 29.68 25.88 -12.14
N ALA A 103 30.05 27.12 -11.78
CA ALA A 103 29.33 27.89 -10.77
C ALA A 103 27.92 28.26 -11.26
N ALA A 104 27.78 28.64 -12.54
CA ALA A 104 26.51 28.97 -13.17
C ALA A 104 25.51 27.80 -13.17
N VAL A 105 25.95 26.59 -13.52
CA VAL A 105 25.10 25.38 -13.51
C VAL A 105 24.69 24.99 -12.10
N LYS A 106 25.53 25.26 -11.10
CA LYS A 106 25.24 25.00 -9.69
C LYS A 106 24.48 26.14 -9.00
N ALA A 107 24.16 27.21 -9.71
CA ALA A 107 23.43 28.33 -9.13
C ALA A 107 21.97 27.92 -8.83
N PRO A 108 21.35 28.47 -7.76
CA PRO A 108 19.94 28.23 -7.45
C PRO A 108 18.99 28.53 -8.62
N THR A 109 19.32 29.54 -9.43
CA THR A 109 18.55 29.95 -10.63
C THR A 109 18.50 28.88 -11.73
N VAL A 110 19.36 27.85 -11.67
CA VAL A 110 19.32 26.67 -12.56
C VAL A 110 18.79 25.46 -11.82
N ILE A 111 19.32 25.21 -10.61
CA ILE A 111 18.99 24.02 -9.83
C ILE A 111 17.50 23.97 -9.54
N GLN A 112 16.90 25.03 -9.00
CA GLN A 112 15.50 25.00 -8.59
C GLN A 112 14.54 24.71 -9.76
N PRO A 113 14.61 25.44 -10.90
CA PRO A 113 13.76 25.12 -12.05
C PRO A 113 13.99 23.72 -12.62
N LEU A 114 15.25 23.27 -12.68
CA LEU A 114 15.60 21.93 -13.16
C LEU A 114 15.01 20.84 -12.27
N PHE A 115 15.09 20.98 -10.96
CA PHE A 115 14.55 20.00 -10.02
C PHE A 115 13.02 19.90 -10.10
N ASN A 116 12.32 21.02 -10.31
CA ASN A 116 10.86 21.01 -10.56
C ASN A 116 10.51 20.18 -11.81
N VAL A 117 11.20 20.43 -12.92
CA VAL A 117 11.05 19.63 -14.15
C VAL A 117 11.36 18.16 -13.90
N VAL A 118 12.50 17.84 -13.27
CA VAL A 118 12.94 16.45 -13.05
C VAL A 118 11.97 15.69 -12.14
N LEU A 119 11.41 16.37 -11.14
CA LEU A 119 10.50 15.77 -10.16
C LEU A 119 9.23 15.19 -10.81
N THR A 120 8.73 15.82 -11.87
CA THR A 120 7.48 15.39 -12.53
C THR A 120 7.69 14.54 -13.79
N ILE A 121 8.93 14.32 -14.23
CA ILE A 121 9.25 13.37 -15.30
C ILE A 121 8.65 11.98 -15.04
N PRO A 122 8.84 11.36 -13.85
CA PRO A 122 8.25 10.04 -13.58
C PRO A 122 6.72 10.06 -13.70
N PHE A 123 6.05 11.13 -13.29
CA PHE A 123 4.60 11.26 -13.40
C PHE A 123 4.14 11.16 -14.85
N GLY A 124 4.73 11.95 -15.75
CA GLY A 124 4.47 11.88 -17.19
C GLY A 124 4.75 10.49 -17.78
N PHE A 125 5.80 9.83 -17.30
CA PHE A 125 6.12 8.47 -17.69
C PHE A 125 4.99 7.48 -17.32
N TYR A 126 4.51 7.51 -16.07
CA TYR A 126 3.43 6.63 -15.62
C TYR A 126 2.12 6.90 -16.35
N LEU A 127 1.79 8.18 -16.59
CA LEU A 127 0.57 8.55 -17.29
C LEU A 127 0.48 7.94 -18.69
N ARG A 128 1.57 7.95 -19.47
CA ARG A 128 1.60 7.32 -20.80
C ARG A 128 1.74 5.80 -20.75
N SER A 129 2.72 5.29 -20.00
CA SER A 129 3.10 3.88 -20.03
C SER A 129 2.10 2.96 -19.33
N TYR A 130 1.52 3.40 -18.22
CA TYR A 130 0.63 2.58 -17.38
C TYR A 130 -0.83 3.01 -17.47
N PHE A 131 -1.11 4.32 -17.39
CA PHE A 131 -2.48 4.83 -17.43
C PHE A 131 -3.00 5.15 -18.84
N HIS A 132 -2.16 4.96 -19.86
CA HIS A 132 -2.47 5.16 -21.28
C HIS A 132 -3.10 6.52 -21.60
N LYS A 133 -2.67 7.59 -20.90
CA LYS A 133 -3.14 8.95 -21.12
C LYS A 133 -2.50 9.57 -22.36
N SER A 134 -3.22 10.47 -23.01
CA SER A 134 -2.72 11.25 -24.15
C SER A 134 -1.81 12.39 -23.68
N TRP A 135 -1.12 13.05 -24.62
CA TRP A 135 -0.21 14.15 -24.31
C TRP A 135 -0.96 15.32 -23.65
N TRP A 136 -2.17 15.66 -24.13
CA TRP A 136 -2.97 16.74 -23.54
C TRP A 136 -3.45 16.38 -22.13
N GLN A 137 -3.88 15.13 -21.92
CA GLN A 137 -4.27 14.65 -20.59
C GLN A 137 -3.06 14.69 -19.63
N THR A 138 -1.86 14.45 -20.14
CA THR A 138 -0.63 14.53 -19.36
C THR A 138 -0.31 15.97 -18.96
N ILE A 139 -0.52 16.94 -19.85
CA ILE A 139 -0.43 18.37 -19.51
C ILE A 139 -1.41 18.69 -18.38
N LEU A 140 -2.69 18.38 -18.57
CA LEU A 140 -3.73 18.70 -17.59
C LEU A 140 -3.44 18.06 -16.23
N LEU A 141 -3.13 16.77 -16.20
CA LEU A 141 -2.88 16.06 -14.95
C LEU A 141 -1.60 16.53 -14.26
N SER A 142 -0.56 16.89 -15.01
CA SER A 142 0.69 17.40 -14.43
C SER A 142 0.49 18.80 -13.86
N PHE A 143 -0.27 19.64 -14.57
CA PHE A 143 -0.72 20.94 -14.07
C PHE A 143 -1.56 20.79 -12.80
N CYS A 144 -2.55 19.89 -12.78
CA CYS A 144 -3.36 19.63 -11.60
C CYS A 144 -2.54 19.10 -10.42
N LEU A 145 -1.54 18.24 -10.68
CA LEU A 145 -0.63 17.74 -9.65
C LEU A 145 0.20 18.89 -9.06
N SER A 146 0.76 19.75 -9.92
CA SER A 146 1.50 20.91 -9.45
C SER A 146 0.62 21.86 -8.68
N LEU A 147 -0.58 22.16 -9.19
CA LEU A 147 -1.55 23.02 -8.54
C LEU A 147 -1.97 22.47 -7.18
N PHE A 148 -2.12 21.15 -7.05
CA PHE A 148 -2.38 20.52 -5.77
C PHE A 148 -1.27 20.85 -4.75
N PHE A 149 0.00 20.70 -5.13
CA PHE A 149 1.12 21.02 -4.23
C PHE A 149 1.16 22.50 -3.85
N GLU A 150 1.04 23.39 -4.83
CA GLU A 150 1.05 24.83 -4.62
C GLU A 150 -0.12 25.29 -3.73
N LEU A 151 -1.33 24.75 -3.94
CA LEU A 151 -2.49 25.04 -3.10
C LEU A 151 -2.32 24.52 -1.68
N THR A 152 -1.77 23.31 -1.49
CA THR A 152 -1.48 22.78 -0.16
C THR A 152 -0.58 23.76 0.61
N GLN A 153 0.53 24.22 0.00
CA GLN A 153 1.43 25.18 0.64
C GLN A 153 0.79 26.57 0.86
N LEU A 154 0.03 27.05 -0.13
CA LEU A 154 -0.66 28.34 -0.05
C LEU A 154 -1.67 28.39 1.09
N THR A 155 -2.35 27.27 1.36
CA THR A 155 -3.26 27.14 2.51
C THR A 155 -2.52 27.14 3.85
N GLY A 156 -1.18 27.15 3.87
CA GLY A 156 -0.39 26.96 5.07
C GLY A 156 -0.52 25.53 5.60
N ASP A 157 -0.64 24.57 4.68
CA ASP A 157 -0.98 23.18 4.88
C ASP A 157 -2.26 23.01 5.71
N TYR A 158 -3.38 23.43 5.11
CA TYR A 158 -4.72 23.25 5.63
C TYR A 158 -4.99 23.93 6.99
N GLY A 159 -4.36 25.08 7.22
CA GLY A 159 -4.59 25.91 8.40
C GLY A 159 -3.80 25.50 9.64
N ILE A 160 -2.87 24.56 9.52
CA ILE A 160 -1.91 24.24 10.59
C ILE A 160 -1.02 25.47 10.86
N TYR A 161 -0.63 26.19 9.81
CA TYR A 161 0.15 27.41 9.91
C TYR A 161 -0.71 28.66 9.72
N PRO A 162 -0.39 29.76 10.42
CA PRO A 162 -1.15 31.02 10.33
C PRO A 162 -0.99 31.73 8.96
N ARG A 163 0.02 31.34 8.18
CA ARG A 163 0.28 31.80 6.81
C ARG A 163 1.09 30.75 6.05
N SER A 164 1.12 30.85 4.72
CA SER A 164 2.03 30.06 3.89
C SER A 164 3.49 30.37 4.27
N TYR A 165 4.26 29.30 4.44
CA TYR A 165 5.70 29.37 4.75
C TYR A 165 6.56 29.18 3.49
N ARG A 166 5.97 28.67 2.41
CA ARG A 166 6.51 28.72 1.05
C ARG A 166 5.66 29.64 0.18
N LEU A 167 6.31 30.21 -0.83
CA LEU A 167 5.70 31.08 -1.83
C LEU A 167 4.94 30.21 -2.83
N PHE A 168 3.66 30.52 -3.09
CA PHE A 168 2.95 29.94 -4.24
C PHE A 168 3.58 30.49 -5.52
N ASP A 169 4.06 29.64 -6.43
CA ASP A 169 4.73 30.10 -7.65
C ASP A 169 4.06 29.58 -8.93
N VAL A 170 3.64 30.50 -9.80
CA VAL A 170 3.08 30.16 -11.12
C VAL A 170 4.12 29.51 -12.03
N ASP A 171 5.41 29.84 -11.86
CA ASP A 171 6.47 29.21 -12.63
C ASP A 171 6.66 27.74 -12.27
N ASP A 172 6.40 27.37 -11.01
CA ASP A 172 6.45 25.97 -10.58
C ASP A 172 5.36 25.15 -11.27
N LEU A 173 4.16 25.71 -11.47
CA LEU A 173 3.10 25.09 -12.28
C LEU A 173 3.57 24.82 -13.72
N LEU A 174 4.26 25.78 -14.33
CA LEU A 174 4.76 25.66 -15.69
C LEU A 174 5.87 24.60 -15.77
N LEU A 175 6.88 24.68 -14.91
CA LEU A 175 8.04 23.80 -14.90
C LEU A 175 7.64 22.35 -14.60
N ASN A 176 6.77 22.13 -13.62
CA ASN A 176 6.25 20.81 -13.30
C ASN A 176 5.41 20.24 -14.46
N THR A 177 4.65 21.08 -15.18
CA THR A 177 3.91 20.66 -16.37
C THR A 177 4.86 20.26 -17.52
N ILE A 178 5.93 21.02 -17.72
CA ILE A 178 6.99 20.71 -18.70
C ILE A 178 7.65 19.38 -18.35
N GLY A 179 7.99 19.15 -17.08
CA GLY A 179 8.56 17.88 -16.63
C GLY A 179 7.65 16.68 -16.93
N GLY A 180 6.34 16.83 -16.71
CA GLY A 180 5.35 15.82 -17.10
C GLY A 180 5.34 15.56 -18.61
N LEU A 181 5.45 16.60 -19.45
CA LEU A 181 5.57 16.45 -20.90
C LEU A 181 6.89 15.78 -21.33
N VAL A 182 8.00 16.13 -20.69
CA VAL A 182 9.31 15.49 -20.94
C VAL A 182 9.21 14.00 -20.61
N GLY A 183 8.67 13.65 -19.45
CA GLY A 183 8.43 12.27 -19.05
C GLY A 183 7.53 11.50 -20.03
N PHE A 184 6.46 12.14 -20.50
CA PHE A 184 5.60 11.61 -21.56
C PHE A 184 6.41 11.32 -22.84
N GLY A 185 7.25 12.26 -23.27
CA GLY A 185 8.10 12.10 -24.45
C GLY A 185 9.08 10.94 -24.32
N LEU A 186 9.79 10.89 -23.19
CA LEU A 186 10.81 9.87 -22.88
C LEU A 186 10.26 8.45 -22.91
N THR A 187 8.97 8.26 -22.59
CA THR A 187 8.33 6.93 -22.67
C THR A 187 8.46 6.28 -24.05
N ARG A 188 8.59 7.05 -25.14
CA ARG A 188 8.74 6.50 -26.49
C ARG A 188 9.95 5.56 -26.60
N PHE A 189 11.03 5.85 -25.87
CA PHE A 189 12.24 5.05 -25.89
C PHE A 189 12.14 3.79 -25.02
N ILE A 190 11.29 3.81 -23.99
CA ILE A 190 11.18 2.73 -23.00
C ILE A 190 10.00 1.79 -23.33
N LEU A 191 8.92 2.30 -23.94
CA LEU A 191 7.72 1.55 -24.32
C LEU A 191 8.00 0.23 -25.05
N PRO A 192 8.96 0.15 -26.01
CA PRO A 192 9.26 -1.11 -26.70
C PRO A 192 9.82 -2.21 -25.79
N VAL A 193 10.41 -1.84 -24.65
CA VAL A 193 10.98 -2.78 -23.66
C VAL A 193 9.91 -3.26 -22.67
N LEU A 194 8.80 -2.52 -22.55
CA LEU A 194 7.74 -2.85 -21.60
C LEU A 194 6.84 -4.00 -22.10
N PRO A 195 6.33 -4.84 -21.19
CA PRO A 195 5.45 -5.95 -21.57
C PRO A 195 4.15 -5.44 -22.22
N THR A 196 3.82 -5.97 -23.40
CA THR A 196 2.63 -5.57 -24.17
C THR A 196 1.33 -5.98 -23.47
N SER A 197 0.32 -5.11 -23.52
CA SER A 197 -0.98 -5.33 -22.86
C SER A 197 -1.70 -6.62 -23.31
N GLN A 198 -1.50 -7.07 -24.55
CA GLN A 198 -2.09 -8.32 -25.06
C GLN A 198 -1.49 -9.56 -24.37
N HIS A 199 -0.16 -9.64 -24.29
CA HIS A 199 0.53 -10.73 -23.60
C HIS A 199 0.17 -10.78 -22.11
N ILE A 200 0.05 -9.60 -21.47
CA ILE A 200 -0.40 -9.50 -20.08
C ILE A 200 -1.82 -10.05 -19.94
N LYS A 201 -2.77 -9.66 -20.81
CA LYS A 201 -4.17 -10.12 -20.75
C LYS A 201 -4.29 -11.63 -20.89
N GLU A 202 -3.57 -12.24 -21.83
CA GLU A 202 -3.61 -13.69 -22.04
C GLU A 202 -3.10 -14.45 -20.81
N LYS A 203 -1.95 -14.02 -20.26
CA LYS A 203 -1.38 -14.59 -19.04
C LYS A 203 -2.33 -14.44 -17.84
N LEU A 204 -2.99 -13.28 -17.72
CA LEU A 204 -3.98 -13.03 -16.68
C LEU A 204 -5.20 -13.95 -16.78
N ARG A 205 -5.65 -14.29 -18.00
CA ARG A 205 -6.77 -15.24 -18.19
C ARG A 205 -6.44 -16.65 -17.69
N ILE A 206 -5.20 -17.09 -17.87
CA ILE A 206 -4.73 -18.37 -17.33
C ILE A 206 -4.61 -18.29 -15.81
N GLN A 207 -3.99 -17.22 -15.31
CA GLN A 207 -3.76 -17.01 -13.87
C GLN A 207 -5.05 -16.79 -13.08
N SER A 208 -6.10 -16.20 -13.68
CA SER A 208 -7.39 -16.00 -13.00
C SER A 208 -8.14 -17.30 -12.74
N ARG A 209 -7.74 -18.41 -13.36
CA ARG A 209 -8.28 -19.75 -13.08
C ARG A 209 -7.50 -20.49 -11.99
N GLN A 210 -6.26 -20.08 -11.74
CA GLN A 210 -5.40 -20.69 -10.74
C GLN A 210 -5.56 -20.00 -9.39
N VAL A 211 -5.48 -20.78 -8.31
CA VAL A 211 -5.39 -20.23 -6.96
C VAL A 211 -3.93 -19.88 -6.71
N SER A 212 -3.65 -18.59 -6.49
CA SER A 212 -2.31 -18.10 -6.21
C SER A 212 -2.11 -17.82 -4.72
N VAL A 213 -0.86 -17.81 -4.27
CA VAL A 213 -0.47 -17.39 -2.92
C VAL A 213 -1.06 -16.04 -2.54
N PHE A 214 -1.17 -15.10 -3.51
CA PHE A 214 -1.81 -13.81 -3.29
C PHE A 214 -3.26 -13.96 -2.85
N ARG A 215 -4.05 -14.85 -3.46
CA ARG A 215 -5.45 -15.08 -3.05
C ARG A 215 -5.56 -15.65 -1.64
N HIS A 216 -4.65 -16.56 -1.27
CA HIS A 216 -4.58 -17.09 0.09
C HIS A 216 -4.24 -15.98 1.10
N ALA A 217 -3.20 -15.21 0.82
CA ALA A 217 -2.76 -14.09 1.68
C ALA A 217 -3.86 -13.02 1.82
N THR A 218 -4.50 -12.61 0.73
CA THR A 218 -5.59 -11.64 0.76
C THR A 218 -6.80 -12.18 1.53
N THR A 219 -7.18 -13.45 1.32
CA THR A 219 -8.27 -14.08 2.08
C THR A 219 -7.97 -14.04 3.57
N PHE A 220 -6.75 -14.43 3.96
CA PHE A 220 -6.30 -14.42 5.35
C PHE A 220 -6.34 -13.01 5.96
N VAL A 221 -5.77 -12.01 5.28
CA VAL A 221 -5.74 -10.61 5.76
C VAL A 221 -7.15 -10.05 5.93
N VAL A 222 -8.03 -10.23 4.93
CA VAL A 222 -9.40 -9.70 4.99
C VAL A 222 -10.22 -10.39 6.06
N ASP A 223 -10.16 -11.71 6.15
CA ASP A 223 -10.92 -12.47 7.15
C ASP A 223 -10.45 -12.11 8.57
N TRP A 224 -9.13 -11.93 8.77
CA TRP A 224 -8.59 -11.52 10.06
C TRP A 224 -8.93 -10.08 10.43
N PHE A 225 -8.89 -9.17 9.46
CA PHE A 225 -9.33 -7.80 9.65
C PHE A 225 -10.81 -7.74 10.01
N SER A 226 -11.65 -8.49 9.30
CA SER A 226 -13.09 -8.62 9.58
C SER A 226 -13.35 -9.19 10.97
N PHE A 227 -12.61 -10.24 11.34
CA PHE A 227 -12.63 -10.82 12.67
C PHE A 227 -12.29 -9.78 13.76
N SER A 228 -11.21 -9.01 13.57
CA SER A 228 -10.82 -7.97 14.54
C SER A 228 -11.88 -6.88 14.71
N ILE A 229 -12.53 -6.45 13.62
CA ILE A 229 -13.61 -5.45 13.68
C ILE A 229 -14.81 -6.02 14.44
N VAL A 230 -15.25 -7.23 14.11
CA VAL A 230 -16.41 -7.86 14.77
C VAL A 230 -16.13 -8.10 16.25
N THR A 231 -14.93 -8.54 16.61
CA THR A 231 -14.51 -8.70 18.01
C THR A 231 -14.45 -7.36 18.74
N MET A 232 -13.93 -6.30 18.12
CA MET A 232 -13.88 -4.95 18.70
C MET A 232 -15.30 -4.43 18.97
N ILE A 233 -16.22 -4.56 18.01
CA ILE A 233 -17.62 -4.16 18.16
C ILE A 233 -18.30 -4.98 19.26
N GLY A 234 -18.13 -6.30 19.25
CA GLY A 234 -18.73 -7.19 20.26
C GLY A 234 -18.28 -6.86 21.68
N ASN A 235 -16.98 -6.60 21.88
CA ASN A 235 -16.45 -6.18 23.19
C ASN A 235 -16.96 -4.80 23.60
N GLY A 236 -17.05 -3.85 22.65
CA GLY A 236 -17.61 -2.53 22.91
C GLY A 236 -19.08 -2.56 23.34
N LEU A 237 -19.89 -3.39 22.69
CA LEU A 237 -21.31 -3.56 23.03
C LEU A 237 -21.54 -4.23 24.39
N LEU A 238 -20.68 -5.18 24.76
CA LEU A 238 -20.78 -5.94 26.01
C LEU A 238 -19.99 -5.30 27.17
N GLY A 239 -19.53 -4.05 27.00
CA GLY A 239 -18.92 -3.26 28.08
C GLY A 239 -17.51 -3.72 28.51
N ASN A 240 -16.73 -4.33 27.62
CA ASN A 240 -15.35 -4.78 27.89
C ASN A 240 -15.20 -5.68 29.15
N VAL A 241 -16.22 -6.49 29.44
CA VAL A 241 -16.15 -7.47 30.54
C VAL A 241 -15.13 -8.54 30.18
N LYS A 242 -14.02 -8.62 30.94
CA LYS A 242 -12.88 -9.54 30.68
C LYS A 242 -13.31 -10.99 30.46
N VAL A 243 -14.29 -11.46 31.24
CA VAL A 243 -14.84 -12.83 31.16
C VAL A 243 -15.53 -13.10 29.81
N LEU A 244 -16.10 -12.07 29.18
CA LEU A 244 -16.80 -12.18 27.90
C LEU A 244 -15.87 -12.04 26.69
N ALA A 245 -14.63 -11.57 26.86
CA ALA A 245 -13.72 -11.30 25.74
C ALA A 245 -13.44 -12.54 24.86
N GLN A 246 -13.26 -13.71 25.48
CA GLN A 246 -13.02 -14.96 24.74
C GLN A 246 -14.28 -15.58 24.12
N PRO A 247 -15.43 -15.62 24.81
CA PRO A 247 -16.70 -15.93 24.16
C PRO A 247 -16.97 -15.04 22.94
N VAL A 248 -16.72 -13.72 23.05
CA VAL A 248 -16.89 -12.78 21.95
C VAL A 248 -15.97 -13.08 20.78
N SER A 249 -14.70 -13.40 21.03
CA SER A 249 -13.76 -13.77 19.97
C SER A 249 -14.18 -15.08 19.28
N LEU A 250 -14.60 -16.11 20.03
CA LEU A 250 -15.12 -17.36 19.45
C LEU A 250 -16.34 -17.13 18.57
N VAL A 251 -17.33 -16.36 19.06
CA VAL A 251 -18.53 -16.01 18.29
C VAL A 251 -18.15 -15.21 17.05
N SER A 252 -17.23 -14.25 17.16
CA SER A 252 -16.74 -13.46 16.02
C SER A 252 -16.14 -14.35 14.94
N LEU A 253 -15.32 -15.34 15.32
CA LEU A 253 -14.72 -16.29 14.38
C LEU A 253 -15.80 -17.17 13.70
N MET A 254 -16.81 -17.59 14.45
CA MET A 254 -17.94 -18.34 13.89
C MET A 254 -18.73 -17.48 12.88
N VAL A 255 -19.01 -16.23 13.21
CA VAL A 255 -19.79 -15.31 12.37
C VAL A 255 -19.03 -14.89 11.11
N VAL A 256 -17.73 -14.65 11.21
CA VAL A 256 -16.91 -14.16 10.07
C VAL A 256 -16.48 -15.29 9.15
N VAL A 257 -16.21 -16.48 9.70
CA VAL A 257 -15.59 -17.58 8.94
C VAL A 257 -16.52 -18.77 8.79
N LEU A 258 -16.96 -19.38 9.89
CA LEU A 258 -17.69 -20.65 9.86
C LEU A 258 -19.07 -20.52 9.19
N LEU A 259 -19.90 -19.58 9.66
CA LEU A 259 -21.25 -19.37 9.13
C LEU A 259 -21.22 -19.02 7.63
N PRO A 260 -20.37 -18.09 7.16
CA PRO A 260 -20.31 -17.79 5.73
C PRO A 260 -19.83 -18.96 4.87
N GLN A 261 -18.88 -19.76 5.36
CA GLN A 261 -18.46 -20.98 4.67
C GLN A 261 -19.54 -22.08 4.68
N LEU A 262 -20.39 -22.15 5.71
CA LEU A 262 -21.50 -23.09 5.74
C LEU A 262 -22.61 -22.69 4.76
N VAL A 263 -23.02 -21.43 4.75
CA VAL A 263 -24.13 -20.91 3.94
C VAL A 263 -23.72 -20.71 2.47
N TRP A 264 -22.58 -20.05 2.23
CA TRP A 264 -22.18 -19.63 0.88
C TRP A 264 -20.94 -20.34 0.34
N ARG A 265 -20.30 -21.20 1.14
CA ARG A 265 -19.01 -21.85 0.80
C ARG A 265 -17.86 -20.87 0.56
N LYS A 266 -17.99 -19.65 1.09
CA LYS A 266 -17.04 -18.55 0.95
C LYS A 266 -17.04 -17.67 2.21
N THR A 267 -15.88 -17.21 2.62
CA THR A 267 -15.73 -16.09 3.57
C THR A 267 -15.79 -14.75 2.83
N LEU A 268 -15.74 -13.64 3.58
CA LEU A 268 -15.65 -12.30 3.00
C LEU A 268 -14.38 -12.16 2.15
N GLY A 269 -13.24 -12.59 2.68
CA GLY A 269 -11.96 -12.58 1.97
C GLY A 269 -12.03 -13.41 0.68
N MET A 270 -12.59 -14.63 0.75
CA MET A 270 -12.74 -15.48 -0.45
C MET A 270 -13.62 -14.83 -1.53
N ARG A 271 -14.67 -14.09 -1.16
CA ARG A 271 -15.50 -13.39 -2.14
C ARG A 271 -14.73 -12.31 -2.89
N LEU A 272 -13.89 -11.55 -2.19
CA LEU A 272 -13.11 -10.47 -2.81
C LEU A 272 -12.12 -10.97 -3.86
N VAL A 273 -11.61 -12.20 -3.70
CA VAL A 273 -10.64 -12.81 -4.63
C VAL A 273 -11.22 -13.94 -5.47
N HIS A 274 -12.55 -14.05 -5.56
CA HIS A 274 -13.27 -15.06 -6.36
C HIS A 274 -12.79 -16.49 -6.09
N LEU A 275 -12.79 -16.85 -4.81
CA LEU A 275 -12.51 -18.20 -4.34
C LEU A 275 -13.77 -18.88 -3.79
N LYS A 276 -13.80 -20.19 -3.93
CA LYS A 276 -14.82 -21.06 -3.34
C LYS A 276 -14.20 -22.34 -2.82
N VAL A 277 -14.73 -22.84 -1.70
CA VAL A 277 -14.38 -24.15 -1.15
C VAL A 277 -15.14 -25.24 -1.90
N VAL A 278 -14.41 -26.25 -2.39
CA VAL A 278 -14.96 -27.48 -2.99
C VAL A 278 -14.29 -28.72 -2.39
N LYS A 279 -14.89 -29.89 -2.60
CA LYS A 279 -14.26 -31.16 -2.23
C LYS A 279 -13.05 -31.43 -3.14
N SER A 280 -12.08 -32.22 -2.68
CA SER A 280 -10.89 -32.58 -3.48
C SER A 280 -11.25 -33.10 -4.89
N ASN A 281 -12.35 -33.86 -5.01
CA ASN A 281 -12.87 -34.41 -6.26
C ASN A 281 -13.71 -33.43 -7.10
N ASN A 282 -13.66 -32.11 -6.86
CA ASN A 282 -14.50 -31.08 -7.51
C ASN A 282 -16.01 -31.17 -7.23
N GLU A 283 -16.44 -32.04 -6.34
CA GLU A 283 -17.84 -32.13 -5.91
C GLU A 283 -18.21 -31.04 -4.89
N ARG A 284 -19.53 -30.88 -4.65
CA ARG A 284 -20.05 -29.97 -3.62
C ARG A 284 -19.58 -30.42 -2.23
N THR A 285 -19.15 -29.47 -1.40
CA THR A 285 -18.79 -29.73 0.00
C THR A 285 -20.02 -29.96 0.87
N THR A 286 -19.97 -30.98 1.72
CA THR A 286 -20.90 -31.18 2.85
C THR A 286 -20.53 -30.27 4.03
N ALA A 287 -21.48 -30.00 4.94
CA ALA A 287 -21.23 -29.24 6.17
C ALA A 287 -20.09 -29.84 7.02
N MET A 288 -20.01 -31.18 7.11
CA MET A 288 -18.94 -31.87 7.85
C MET A 288 -17.54 -31.48 7.35
N HIS A 289 -17.33 -31.44 6.03
CA HIS A 289 -16.04 -31.07 5.44
C HIS A 289 -15.67 -29.62 5.73
N VAL A 290 -16.66 -28.71 5.77
CA VAL A 290 -16.45 -27.31 6.14
C VAL A 290 -16.08 -27.18 7.61
N CYS A 291 -16.78 -27.88 8.51
CA CYS A 291 -16.42 -27.90 9.93
C CYS A 291 -15.03 -28.50 10.16
N GLN A 292 -14.67 -29.59 9.47
CA GLN A 292 -13.34 -30.18 9.53
C GLN A 292 -12.26 -29.22 9.01
N ARG A 293 -12.53 -28.48 7.92
CA ARG A 293 -11.62 -27.44 7.42
C ARG A 293 -11.49 -26.30 8.43
N TRP A 294 -12.60 -25.87 9.04
CA TRP A 294 -12.60 -24.81 10.04
C TRP A 294 -11.83 -25.21 11.29
N ILE A 295 -12.06 -26.42 11.80
CA ILE A 295 -11.28 -26.97 12.90
C ILE A 295 -9.82 -27.12 12.45
N ALA A 296 -9.48 -27.83 11.39
CA ALA A 296 -8.07 -28.03 11.00
C ALA A 296 -7.31 -26.73 10.70
N GLY A 297 -7.93 -25.78 9.99
CA GLY A 297 -7.30 -24.53 9.58
C GLY A 297 -7.31 -23.43 10.65
N TYR A 298 -8.41 -23.30 11.40
CA TYR A 298 -8.59 -22.25 12.40
C TYR A 298 -8.45 -22.74 13.85
N SER A 299 -8.33 -24.06 14.12
CA SER A 299 -7.99 -24.59 15.47
C SER A 299 -6.64 -24.10 15.97
N LEU A 300 -5.73 -23.82 15.03
CA LEU A 300 -4.46 -23.16 15.30
C LEU A 300 -4.68 -21.82 16.03
N PHE A 301 -5.81 -21.15 15.83
CA PHE A 301 -6.18 -19.91 16.53
C PHE A 301 -7.17 -20.14 17.69
N LEU A 302 -7.97 -21.22 17.66
CA LEU A 302 -8.83 -21.61 18.79
C LEU A 302 -8.01 -21.97 20.04
N VAL A 303 -6.87 -22.65 19.87
CA VAL A 303 -6.02 -23.06 21.01
C VAL A 303 -5.49 -21.85 21.79
N PRO A 304 -4.88 -20.82 21.18
CA PRO A 304 -4.51 -19.58 21.85
C PRO A 304 -5.69 -18.85 22.51
N ILE A 305 -6.87 -18.83 21.89
CA ILE A 305 -8.09 -18.22 22.46
C ILE A 305 -8.50 -18.95 23.75
N LEU A 306 -8.50 -20.28 23.74
CA LEU A 306 -8.85 -21.11 24.90
C LEU A 306 -7.82 -20.97 26.03
N ILE A 307 -6.52 -21.03 25.70
CA ILE A 307 -5.44 -20.84 26.68
C ILE A 307 -5.51 -19.44 27.29
N GLY A 308 -5.69 -18.41 26.44
CA GLY A 308 -5.86 -17.02 26.89
C GLY A 308 -7.09 -16.84 27.79
N GLY A 309 -8.17 -17.60 27.54
CA GLY A 309 -9.33 -17.65 28.42
C GLY A 309 -9.05 -18.28 29.77
N GLY A 310 -8.36 -19.42 29.81
CA GLY A 310 -7.94 -20.03 31.08
C GLY A 310 -7.02 -19.11 31.88
N LEU A 311 -6.06 -18.47 31.22
CA LEU A 311 -5.14 -17.51 31.83
C LEU A 311 -5.82 -16.24 32.34
N ALA A 312 -6.96 -15.84 31.78
CA ALA A 312 -7.68 -14.66 32.23
C ALA A 312 -8.22 -14.77 33.66
N PHE A 313 -8.38 -16.00 34.18
CA PHE A 313 -8.81 -16.26 35.56
C PHE A 313 -7.64 -16.45 36.53
N VAL A 314 -6.41 -16.43 36.03
CA VAL A 314 -5.19 -16.61 36.83
C VAL A 314 -4.58 -15.25 37.14
N SER A 315 -4.07 -15.07 38.35
CA SER A 315 -3.37 -13.83 38.73
C SER A 315 -2.10 -13.62 37.88
N PRO A 316 -1.89 -12.44 37.27
CA PRO A 316 -0.75 -12.18 36.39
C PRO A 316 0.63 -12.36 37.03
N GLY A 317 0.73 -12.28 38.36
CA GLY A 317 1.97 -12.47 39.11
C GLY A 317 2.26 -13.91 39.54
N SER A 318 1.38 -14.87 39.24
CA SER A 318 1.60 -16.27 39.61
C SER A 318 2.59 -16.97 38.67
N GLN A 319 3.33 -17.95 39.21
CA GLN A 319 4.17 -18.83 38.38
C GLN A 319 3.35 -19.57 37.31
N PHE A 320 2.11 -19.94 37.61
CA PHE A 320 1.21 -20.58 36.65
C PHE A 320 0.90 -19.69 35.44
N TYR A 321 0.64 -18.39 35.66
CA TYR A 321 0.44 -17.43 34.56
C TYR A 321 1.69 -17.30 33.69
N MET A 322 2.87 -17.23 34.31
CA MET A 322 4.15 -17.17 33.59
C MET A 322 4.36 -18.43 32.73
N TYR A 323 4.22 -19.63 33.29
CA TYR A 323 4.39 -20.86 32.51
C TYR A 323 3.34 -21.00 31.40
N GLY A 324 2.07 -20.68 31.69
CA GLY A 324 1.02 -20.76 30.68
C GLY A 324 1.20 -19.74 29.53
N SER A 325 1.69 -18.53 29.82
CA SER A 325 2.02 -17.55 28.77
C SER A 325 3.22 -17.98 27.92
N ILE A 326 4.26 -18.58 28.52
CA ILE A 326 5.38 -19.17 27.76
C ILE A 326 4.88 -20.29 26.83
N VAL A 327 4.06 -21.21 27.35
CA VAL A 327 3.47 -22.29 26.56
C VAL A 327 2.63 -21.74 25.41
N MET A 328 1.82 -20.70 25.66
CA MET A 328 1.04 -20.03 24.62
C MET A 328 1.94 -19.46 23.51
N VAL A 329 3.02 -18.77 23.87
CA VAL A 329 3.97 -18.20 22.90
C VAL A 329 4.66 -19.29 22.09
N LEU A 330 5.09 -20.38 22.72
CA LEU A 330 5.72 -21.52 22.04
C LEU A 330 4.76 -22.18 21.04
N ILE A 331 3.51 -22.41 21.46
CA ILE A 331 2.47 -22.96 20.57
C ILE A 331 2.25 -22.03 19.38
N LEU A 332 2.10 -20.72 19.61
CA LEU A 332 1.96 -19.73 18.53
C LEU A 332 3.16 -19.72 17.58
N ALA A 333 4.38 -19.79 18.11
CA ALA A 333 5.60 -19.83 17.29
C ALA A 333 5.63 -21.07 16.40
N VAL A 334 5.34 -22.25 16.95
CA VAL A 334 5.25 -23.51 16.17
C VAL A 334 4.20 -23.40 15.08
N ILE A 335 3.03 -22.85 15.38
CA ILE A 335 1.95 -22.65 14.40
C ILE A 335 2.39 -21.73 13.26
N VAL A 336 2.99 -20.58 13.58
CA VAL A 336 3.47 -19.62 12.59
C VAL A 336 4.54 -20.24 11.71
N ILE A 337 5.46 -21.02 12.30
CA ILE A 337 6.49 -21.73 11.55
C ILE A 337 5.86 -22.78 10.62
N LEU A 338 4.94 -23.61 11.12
CA LEU A 338 4.29 -24.65 10.31
C LEU A 338 3.51 -24.05 9.13
N LEU A 339 2.71 -23.01 9.37
CA LEU A 339 1.96 -22.31 8.32
C LEU A 339 2.90 -21.57 7.36
N GLY A 340 3.94 -20.91 7.88
CA GLY A 340 4.95 -20.23 7.08
C GLY A 340 5.66 -21.19 6.14
N LEU A 341 6.08 -22.37 6.64
CA LEU A 341 6.69 -23.42 5.84
C LEU A 341 5.70 -23.98 4.80
N ASP A 342 4.45 -24.25 5.17
CA ASP A 342 3.43 -24.79 4.26
C ASP A 342 3.10 -23.80 3.12
N MET A 343 2.96 -22.51 3.43
CA MET A 343 2.80 -21.44 2.44
C MET A 343 4.05 -21.26 1.58
N MET A 344 5.24 -21.41 2.16
CA MET A 344 6.50 -21.34 1.41
C MET A 344 6.61 -22.51 0.43
N ILE A 345 6.21 -23.72 0.82
CA ILE A 345 6.14 -24.89 -0.07
C ILE A 345 5.15 -24.62 -1.21
N ASP A 346 3.96 -24.08 -0.93
CA ASP A 346 2.98 -23.70 -1.97
C ASP A 346 3.53 -22.65 -2.94
N ALA A 347 4.31 -21.68 -2.43
CA ALA A 347 4.96 -20.67 -3.26
C ALA A 347 5.98 -21.28 -4.25
N PHE A 348 6.67 -22.36 -3.86
CA PHE A 348 7.64 -23.06 -4.72
C PHE A 348 7.02 -24.22 -5.53
N ARG A 349 5.89 -24.78 -5.10
CA ARG A 349 5.17 -25.88 -5.77
C ARG A 349 3.70 -25.49 -5.97
N PRO A 350 3.38 -24.78 -7.07
CA PRO A 350 1.99 -24.45 -7.40
C PRO A 350 1.18 -25.74 -7.50
N GLN A 351 0.03 -25.81 -6.80
CA GLN A 351 -0.83 -27.01 -6.57
C GLN A 351 -0.51 -27.84 -5.32
N HIS A 352 0.38 -27.39 -4.44
CA HIS A 352 0.52 -28.00 -3.13
C HIS A 352 -0.75 -27.80 -2.31
N ALA A 353 -1.45 -28.89 -1.97
CA ALA A 353 -2.54 -28.82 -1.03
C ALA A 353 -1.99 -28.51 0.37
N LEU A 354 -2.38 -27.37 0.93
CA LEU A 354 -2.01 -26.96 2.29
C LEU A 354 -2.41 -28.03 3.31
N LEU A 355 -1.73 -28.10 4.45
CA LEU A 355 -1.89 -29.15 5.46
C LEU A 355 -3.37 -29.34 5.88
N PHE A 356 -4.06 -28.23 6.14
CA PHE A 356 -5.48 -28.27 6.53
C PHE A 356 -6.42 -28.66 5.37
N GLU A 357 -6.02 -28.44 4.12
CA GLU A 357 -6.77 -28.87 2.93
C GLU A 357 -6.69 -30.38 2.75
N ARG A 358 -5.52 -30.96 2.99
CA ARG A 358 -5.31 -32.42 2.99
C ARG A 358 -6.15 -33.10 4.07
N TRP A 359 -6.11 -32.58 5.30
CA TRP A 359 -6.88 -33.15 6.42
C TRP A 359 -8.39 -33.06 6.22
N SER A 360 -8.87 -31.94 5.69
CA SER A 360 -10.31 -31.72 5.46
C SER A 360 -10.82 -32.30 4.13
N LYS A 361 -9.94 -32.85 3.27
CA LYS A 361 -10.26 -33.29 1.90
C LYS A 361 -10.96 -32.21 1.08
N THR A 362 -10.63 -30.94 1.33
CA THR A 362 -11.16 -29.77 0.61
C THR A 362 -10.07 -29.12 -0.21
N LYS A 363 -10.45 -28.29 -1.20
CA LYS A 363 -9.54 -27.42 -1.93
C LYS A 363 -10.23 -26.12 -2.28
N LEU A 364 -9.46 -25.07 -2.50
CA LEU A 364 -9.96 -23.83 -3.08
C LEU A 364 -9.92 -23.90 -4.60
N ILE A 365 -10.97 -23.41 -5.24
CA ILE A 365 -10.99 -23.19 -6.69
C ILE A 365 -11.33 -21.73 -6.99
N SER A 366 -10.83 -21.23 -8.11
CA SER A 366 -11.29 -19.96 -8.66
C SER A 366 -12.72 -20.10 -9.17
N ASP A 367 -13.57 -19.14 -8.82
CA ASP A 367 -14.91 -19.03 -9.39
C ASP A 367 -15.12 -17.75 -10.21
N TYR A 368 -14.01 -17.09 -10.58
CA TYR A 368 -14.00 -15.96 -11.50
C TYR A 368 -14.52 -16.40 -12.88
N ARG A 369 -15.49 -15.66 -13.41
CA ARG A 369 -16.16 -15.94 -14.69
C ARG A 369 -15.62 -15.08 -15.81
#